data_AF-D0NVD1-F1
#
_entry.id   AF-D0NVD1-F1
#
_cell.length_a   1.000
_cell.length_b   1.000
_cell.length_c   1.000
_cell.angle_alpha   90.00
_cell.angle_beta   90.00
_cell.angle_gamma   90.00
#
_symmetry.space_group_name_H-M   'P 1'
#
loop_
_entity.id
_entity.type
_entity.pdbx_description
1 polymer ?
#
loop_
_entity_poly.entity_id
_entity_poly.type
_entity_poly.pdbx_seq_one_letter_code
_entity_poly.pdbx_strand_id
1 'polypeptide(L)'
;MALRTLGFFAAALTSAALASPHQLNLHYGTAKDWPALRFKFSVKRSSMQIHGQSDFTMFADPVVSNDIASVQYDTFSTFTENSVAFNYTVFNGVSYVSHRAMNDKSSSPGVECASSDILPSINSIIPALSEAVAVSSISTSDGKLIECMSGNAFKVTWNGVNFGLCFSGSSGFTMYGNDVDVMVEYEKAKILISAPATDEQCARAISSSSVTLIGKSLLTGEAFSLQDTRKLEAAFGFEFTLSETVCGCKSKPRPCVFLHGLAAFKEEKENLDTDPYWGNLTNHAPCCSSMIYVRLETMNTSWTDPKQQRKLCHHLLAVNENNENSTISDTIIVTHSMGGLLLAAALASGKCQVDSSTSWVAIASPMRGSMSSDYFQDSCKDNTNFVMETLIDYTGLCPGGDGIRSLAYQGEKHSSKKLDALYKAAQQAYRTHVTAAMCSDGNTGMQSNRQAVYWVLGRTMTHKSSKNDGIVEFYSCAGGFPESKFGDSYHDRFYVTKLNHADAAFRNGDALINTEKMPLKWFECLL
;
A
#
# COMPACT_ATOMS: atom_id res chain seq x y z
N MET A 1 22.27 -52.83 -19.01
CA MET A 1 22.99 -53.41 -20.16
C MET A 1 24.03 -52.37 -20.57
N ALA A 2 25.28 -52.50 -20.11
CA ALA A 2 26.47 -52.80 -20.95
C ALA A 2 26.80 -51.67 -21.97
N LEU A 3 28.02 -51.14 -22.14
CA LEU A 3 29.39 -51.37 -21.62
C LEU A 3 30.22 -50.07 -21.92
N ARG A 4 31.48 -49.78 -21.52
CA ARG A 4 32.59 -50.46 -20.80
C ARG A 4 33.52 -49.41 -20.11
N THR A 5 34.52 -49.88 -19.37
CA THR A 5 35.61 -49.17 -18.64
C THR A 5 36.85 -48.79 -19.49
N LEU A 6 37.65 -47.80 -19.03
CA LEU A 6 39.13 -47.78 -18.82
C LEU A 6 39.53 -46.35 -18.33
N GLY A 7 40.57 -46.05 -17.53
CA GLY A 7 41.58 -46.82 -16.80
C GLY A 7 42.47 -45.86 -15.96
N PHE A 8 43.18 -46.35 -14.93
CA PHE A 8 44.09 -45.57 -14.07
C PHE A 8 45.44 -45.24 -14.75
N PHE A 9 46.07 -44.10 -14.40
CA PHE A 9 47.50 -43.98 -14.03
C PHE A 9 47.80 -42.62 -13.35
N ALA A 10 49.00 -42.44 -12.79
CA ALA A 10 49.24 -41.55 -11.65
C ALA A 10 50.24 -40.38 -11.85
N ALA A 11 50.05 -39.33 -11.02
CA ALA A 11 51.01 -38.39 -10.42
C ALA A 11 52.17 -37.75 -11.24
N ALA A 12 52.23 -36.41 -11.23
CA ALA A 12 53.44 -35.64 -10.81
C ALA A 12 53.21 -34.11 -10.63
N LEU A 13 53.53 -33.63 -9.43
CA LEU A 13 54.29 -32.39 -9.08
C LEU A 13 53.89 -30.96 -9.57
N THR A 14 53.57 -30.14 -8.56
CA THR A 14 54.02 -28.74 -8.31
C THR A 14 53.69 -27.60 -9.28
N SER A 15 52.88 -26.67 -8.78
CA SER A 15 53.21 -25.23 -8.76
C SER A 15 52.50 -24.57 -7.57
N ALA A 16 53.24 -24.04 -6.60
CA ALA A 16 52.65 -23.24 -5.52
C ALA A 16 52.50 -21.79 -6.02
N ALA A 17 51.27 -21.34 -6.28
CA ALA A 17 50.96 -19.94 -6.45
C ALA A 17 50.67 -19.33 -5.07
N LEU A 18 51.49 -18.36 -4.65
CA LEU A 18 51.36 -17.70 -3.36
C LEU A 18 50.02 -16.94 -3.27
N ALA A 19 49.31 -17.14 -2.16
CA ALA A 19 48.24 -16.23 -1.77
C ALA A 19 48.86 -14.87 -1.40
N SER A 20 48.65 -13.85 -2.23
CA SER A 20 48.93 -12.48 -1.83
C SER A 20 47.87 -12.00 -0.83
N PRO A 21 48.25 -11.46 0.33
CA PRO A 21 47.29 -10.80 1.21
C PRO A 21 46.84 -9.50 0.54
N HIS A 22 45.55 -9.37 0.21
CA HIS A 22 45.00 -8.07 -0.16
C HIS A 22 45.08 -7.14 1.06
N GLN A 23 46.07 -6.24 1.04
CA GLN A 23 46.22 -5.19 2.04
C GLN A 23 44.95 -4.34 2.06
N LEU A 24 44.36 -4.17 3.25
CA LEU A 24 43.39 -3.10 3.48
C LEU A 24 44.12 -1.76 3.34
N ASN A 25 44.03 -1.14 2.16
CA ASN A 25 44.42 0.25 1.98
C ASN A 25 43.35 1.13 2.65
N LEU A 26 43.61 1.48 3.91
CA LEU A 26 42.91 2.54 4.65
C LEU A 26 43.20 3.91 4.02
N HIS A 27 42.52 4.22 2.92
CA HIS A 27 42.42 5.59 2.45
C HIS A 27 41.45 6.37 3.36
N TYR A 28 42.02 7.15 4.26
CA TYR A 28 41.31 8.25 4.91
C TYR A 28 40.94 9.30 3.85
N GLY A 29 39.68 9.25 3.40
CA GLY A 29 39.11 10.22 2.47
C GLY A 29 38.85 11.58 3.13
N THR A 30 39.14 12.66 2.41
CA THR A 30 39.01 14.04 2.89
C THR A 30 37.66 14.65 2.53
N ALA A 31 36.89 15.09 3.53
CA ALA A 31 35.85 16.14 3.49
C ALA A 31 34.75 16.12 2.40
N LYS A 32 34.67 15.11 1.53
CA LYS A 32 33.66 14.97 0.46
C LYS A 32 32.66 13.84 0.70
N ASP A 33 32.98 12.91 1.59
CA ASP A 33 32.16 11.73 1.84
C ASP A 33 31.11 12.05 2.89
N TRP A 34 29.85 12.12 2.47
CA TRP A 34 28.71 12.03 3.39
C TRP A 34 28.75 10.65 4.08
N PRO A 35 28.28 10.52 5.33
CA PRO A 35 28.25 9.25 6.01
C PRO A 35 27.21 8.32 5.36
N ALA A 36 27.50 7.02 5.36
CA ALA A 36 26.46 6.02 5.20
C ALA A 36 25.51 6.09 6.42
N LEU A 37 24.23 5.83 6.20
CA LEU A 37 23.20 5.92 7.22
C LEU A 37 22.68 4.52 7.56
N ARG A 38 22.44 4.29 8.84
CA ARG A 38 21.71 3.12 9.33
C ARG A 38 20.39 3.57 9.94
N PHE A 39 19.30 3.24 9.27
CA PHE A 39 17.94 3.46 9.75
C PHE A 39 17.48 2.21 10.51
N LYS A 40 17.05 2.39 11.77
CA LYS A 40 16.39 1.38 12.58
C LYS A 40 14.94 1.81 12.76
N PHE A 41 14.03 1.01 12.23
CA PHE A 41 12.59 1.23 12.33
C PHE A 41 12.04 0.39 13.47
N SER A 42 11.19 1.01 14.29
CA SER A 42 10.40 0.33 15.34
C SER A 42 8.93 0.64 15.12
N VAL A 43 8.24 -0.32 14.50
CA VAL A 43 6.83 -0.28 14.12
C VAL A 43 5.95 -0.61 15.31
N LYS A 44 5.04 0.30 15.64
CA LYS A 44 4.10 0.20 16.78
C LYS A 44 2.78 -0.44 16.37
N ARG A 45 2.43 -0.37 15.08
CA ARG A 45 1.14 -0.78 14.51
C ARG A 45 1.25 -2.11 13.75
N SER A 46 0.46 -3.11 14.17
CA SER A 46 0.54 -4.48 13.63
C SER A 46 0.25 -4.60 12.14
N SER A 47 -0.64 -3.78 11.58
CA SER A 47 -0.97 -3.77 10.15
C SER A 47 0.16 -3.26 9.25
N MET A 48 1.22 -2.69 9.82
CA MET A 48 2.36 -2.11 9.10
C MET A 48 3.65 -2.94 9.26
N GLN A 49 3.55 -4.14 9.84
CA GLN A 49 4.69 -5.06 9.98
C GLN A 49 5.19 -5.54 8.62
N ILE A 50 6.51 -5.58 8.45
CA ILE A 50 7.16 -5.98 7.21
C ILE A 50 7.75 -7.38 7.40
N HIS A 51 7.32 -8.36 6.60
CA HIS A 51 7.63 -9.78 6.81
C HIS A 51 7.30 -10.29 8.24
N GLY A 52 6.24 -9.73 8.86
CA GLY A 52 5.87 -10.01 10.25
C GLY A 52 6.81 -9.42 11.31
N GLN A 53 7.78 -8.60 10.90
CA GLN A 53 8.74 -7.96 11.81
C GLN A 53 8.29 -6.54 12.16
N SER A 54 8.38 -6.20 13.45
CA SER A 54 8.11 -4.85 13.96
C SER A 54 9.39 -4.01 14.06
N ASP A 55 10.54 -4.64 14.28
CA ASP A 55 11.83 -3.97 14.31
C ASP A 55 12.70 -4.46 13.15
N PHE A 56 13.22 -3.54 12.35
CA PHE A 56 14.10 -3.88 11.22
C PHE A 56 15.11 -2.76 10.93
N THR A 57 16.14 -3.08 10.14
CA THR A 57 17.22 -2.14 9.79
C THR A 57 17.35 -1.99 8.28
N MET A 58 17.53 -0.75 7.81
CA MET A 58 17.92 -0.42 6.45
C MET A 58 19.24 0.34 6.46
N PHE A 59 20.14 -0.02 5.55
CA PHE A 59 21.40 0.67 5.32
C PHE A 59 21.30 1.53 4.06
N ALA A 60 22.01 2.64 4.03
CA ALA A 60 21.99 3.59 2.93
C ALA A 60 23.38 4.21 2.69
N ASP A 61 23.99 4.01 1.51
CA ASP A 61 25.28 4.58 1.13
C ASP A 61 25.10 5.77 0.16
N PRO A 62 25.72 6.94 0.42
CA PRO A 62 25.42 8.17 -0.33
C PRO A 62 26.18 8.28 -1.65
N VAL A 63 25.42 8.37 -2.73
CA VAL A 63 25.86 8.83 -4.05
C VAL A 63 25.64 10.34 -4.13
N VAL A 64 26.69 11.10 -3.77
CA VAL A 64 26.67 12.56 -3.75
C VAL A 64 27.08 13.14 -5.11
N SER A 65 26.37 14.19 -5.55
CA SER A 65 26.71 14.98 -6.74
C SER A 65 28.08 15.69 -6.64
N ASN A 66 28.68 16.00 -7.79
CA ASN A 66 30.00 16.64 -7.88
C ASN A 66 30.06 18.03 -7.22
N ASP A 67 28.94 18.76 -7.20
CA ASP A 67 28.77 20.08 -6.58
C ASP A 67 28.26 19.99 -5.12
N ILE A 68 27.99 18.77 -4.62
CA ILE A 68 27.52 18.50 -3.25
C ILE A 68 26.12 19.14 -3.00
N ALA A 69 25.38 19.49 -4.06
CA ALA A 69 24.06 20.13 -3.97
C ALA A 69 22.91 19.12 -3.92
N SER A 70 23.10 17.94 -4.50
CA SER A 70 22.15 16.82 -4.44
C SER A 70 22.78 15.51 -3.95
N VAL A 71 21.95 14.65 -3.37
CA VAL A 71 22.33 13.31 -2.93
C VAL A 71 21.28 12.29 -3.38
N GLN A 72 21.73 11.07 -3.60
CA GLN A 72 20.91 9.87 -3.70
C GLN A 72 21.50 8.82 -2.76
N TYR A 73 20.70 7.97 -2.17
CA TYR A 73 21.18 6.81 -1.42
C TYR A 73 20.92 5.52 -2.20
N ASP A 74 21.96 4.71 -2.36
CA ASP A 74 21.81 3.29 -2.62
C ASP A 74 21.48 2.61 -1.29
N THR A 75 20.52 1.67 -1.26
CA THR A 75 19.98 1.14 0.00
C THR A 75 19.95 -0.37 0.03
N PHE A 76 20.15 -0.95 1.21
CA PHE A 76 20.06 -2.39 1.42
C PHE A 76 19.27 -2.73 2.70
N SER A 77 18.39 -3.72 2.62
CA SER A 77 17.74 -4.33 3.77
C SER A 77 17.53 -5.83 3.55
N THR A 78 17.46 -6.61 4.63
CA THR A 78 17.28 -8.06 4.57
C THR A 78 16.25 -8.49 5.61
N PHE A 79 15.37 -9.39 5.20
CA PHE A 79 14.30 -9.96 6.00
C PHE A 79 14.32 -11.48 5.90
N THR A 80 13.69 -12.15 6.85
CA THR A 80 13.49 -13.60 6.82
C THR A 80 12.05 -13.90 7.15
N GLU A 81 11.40 -14.65 6.27
CA GLU A 81 10.02 -15.10 6.42
C GLU A 81 9.94 -16.56 5.94
N ASN A 82 9.30 -17.45 6.70
CA ASN A 82 9.05 -18.83 6.29
C ASN A 82 10.28 -19.61 5.77
N SER A 83 11.47 -19.36 6.36
CA SER A 83 12.78 -19.90 5.94
C SER A 83 13.28 -19.43 4.56
N VAL A 84 12.72 -18.36 4.02
CA VAL A 84 13.19 -17.64 2.83
C VAL A 84 13.79 -16.31 3.28
N ALA A 85 15.00 -16.01 2.81
CA ALA A 85 15.63 -14.71 2.98
C ALA A 85 15.23 -13.80 1.80
N PHE A 86 14.76 -12.59 2.11
CA PHE A 86 14.42 -11.55 1.15
C PHE A 86 15.37 -10.38 1.31
N ASN A 87 16.09 -10.01 0.25
CA ASN A 87 16.94 -8.81 0.24
C ASN A 87 16.35 -7.77 -0.69
N TYR A 88 16.24 -6.55 -0.18
CA TYR A 88 15.79 -5.37 -0.92
C TYR A 88 16.99 -4.47 -1.18
N THR A 89 17.23 -4.18 -2.46
CA THR A 89 18.36 -3.37 -2.91
C THR A 89 17.86 -2.23 -3.78
N VAL A 90 18.25 -1.00 -3.46
CA VAL A 90 18.26 0.12 -4.40
C VAL A 90 19.71 0.36 -4.80
N PHE A 91 20.01 0.33 -6.09
CA PHE A 91 21.35 0.59 -6.62
C PHE A 91 21.26 1.45 -7.88
N ASN A 92 21.97 2.58 -7.91
CA ASN A 92 21.94 3.57 -8.99
C ASN A 92 20.51 3.94 -9.44
N GLY A 93 19.58 4.01 -8.48
CA GLY A 93 18.18 4.38 -8.67
C GLY A 93 17.25 3.29 -9.23
N VAL A 94 17.74 2.06 -9.31
CA VAL A 94 16.98 0.87 -9.72
C VAL A 94 16.68 0.03 -8.48
N SER A 95 15.43 -0.43 -8.34
CA SER A 95 14.96 -1.20 -7.17
C SER A 95 14.80 -2.67 -7.50
N TYR A 96 15.37 -3.53 -6.65
CA TYR A 96 15.38 -4.98 -6.78
C TYR A 96 14.89 -5.64 -5.49
N VAL A 97 14.18 -6.76 -5.62
CA VAL A 97 13.99 -7.74 -4.55
C VAL A 97 14.64 -9.04 -5.00
N SER A 98 15.43 -9.66 -4.12
CA SER A 98 15.96 -11.00 -4.35
C SER A 98 15.53 -11.93 -3.22
N HIS A 99 15.18 -13.17 -3.55
CA HIS A 99 14.71 -14.16 -2.59
C HIS A 99 15.48 -15.48 -2.72
N ARG A 100 15.77 -16.12 -1.58
CA ARG A 100 16.45 -17.42 -1.54
C ARG A 100 15.99 -18.25 -0.34
N ALA A 101 15.64 -19.51 -0.56
CA ALA A 101 15.40 -20.46 0.51
C ALA A 101 16.70 -20.76 1.28
N MET A 102 16.70 -20.64 2.62
CA MET A 102 17.92 -20.77 3.43
C MET A 102 18.61 -22.14 3.31
N ASN A 103 17.84 -23.17 2.97
CA ASN A 103 18.30 -24.55 2.83
C ASN A 103 18.95 -24.85 1.48
N ASP A 104 18.74 -24.00 0.46
CA ASP A 104 19.36 -24.15 -0.86
C ASP A 104 20.35 -23.01 -1.11
N LYS A 105 21.60 -23.26 -0.72
CA LYS A 105 22.74 -22.36 -0.97
C LYS A 105 23.36 -22.58 -2.36
N SER A 106 22.89 -23.58 -3.11
CA SER A 106 23.40 -23.96 -4.42
C SER A 106 22.70 -23.24 -5.57
N SER A 107 21.42 -22.86 -5.43
CA SER A 107 20.71 -22.10 -6.44
C SER A 107 21.06 -20.61 -6.45
N SER A 108 21.03 -20.01 -7.64
CA SER A 108 20.94 -18.56 -7.81
C SER A 108 19.69 -18.04 -7.10
N PRO A 109 19.76 -16.87 -6.43
CA PRO A 109 18.56 -16.28 -5.84
C PRO A 109 17.59 -15.91 -6.97
N GLY A 110 16.28 -16.04 -6.74
CA GLY A 110 15.30 -15.40 -7.60
C GLY A 110 15.43 -13.89 -7.46
N VAL A 111 15.37 -13.13 -8.56
CA VAL A 111 15.50 -11.67 -8.57
C VAL A 111 14.37 -11.09 -9.40
N GLU A 112 13.69 -10.09 -8.85
CA GLU A 112 12.57 -9.38 -9.47
C GLU A 112 12.75 -7.87 -9.28
N CYS A 113 12.12 -7.08 -10.14
CA CYS A 113 12.07 -5.62 -9.97
C CYS A 113 11.11 -5.27 -8.81
N ALA A 114 11.60 -4.53 -7.82
CA ALA A 114 10.80 -4.16 -6.65
C ALA A 114 9.97 -2.89 -6.88
N SER A 115 8.82 -2.82 -6.20
CA SER A 115 8.08 -1.58 -6.00
C SER A 115 8.75 -0.74 -4.92
N SER A 116 8.56 0.58 -4.94
CA SER A 116 9.07 1.52 -3.93
C SER A 116 8.36 1.45 -2.58
N ASP A 117 7.39 0.53 -2.42
CA ASP A 117 6.29 0.70 -1.46
C ASP A 117 6.18 -0.40 -0.38
N ILE A 118 7.05 -1.42 -0.36
CA ILE A 118 7.22 -2.28 0.85
C ILE A 118 7.92 -1.49 1.94
N LEU A 119 9.15 -1.08 1.60
CA LEU A 119 10.03 -0.39 2.52
C LEU A 119 9.83 1.12 2.34
N PRO A 120 9.98 1.92 3.40
CA PRO A 120 10.09 3.35 3.27
C PRO A 120 11.16 3.73 2.25
N SER A 121 10.78 4.52 1.25
CA SER A 121 11.74 5.08 0.30
C SER A 121 12.66 6.04 1.04
N ILE A 122 13.85 5.56 1.44
CA ILE A 122 14.86 6.38 2.11
C ILE A 122 15.20 7.62 1.28
N ASN A 123 15.16 7.52 -0.05
CA ASN A 123 15.39 8.67 -0.93
C ASN A 123 14.31 9.76 -0.82
N SER A 124 13.07 9.44 -0.41
CA SER A 124 12.05 10.47 -0.14
C SER A 124 12.16 11.13 1.24
N ILE A 125 13.08 10.67 2.11
CA ILE A 125 13.41 11.39 3.35
C ILE A 125 14.26 12.65 3.10
N ILE A 126 15.02 12.67 2.00
CA ILE A 126 15.93 13.78 1.65
C ILE A 126 15.18 15.12 1.52
N PRO A 127 14.09 15.24 0.74
CA PRO A 127 13.29 16.47 0.71
C PRO A 127 12.61 16.74 2.06
N ALA A 128 12.10 15.72 2.76
CA ALA A 128 11.45 15.88 4.07
C ALA A 128 12.37 16.50 5.14
N LEU A 129 13.64 16.08 5.20
CA LEU A 129 14.66 16.66 6.08
C LEU A 129 15.13 18.04 5.59
N SER A 130 15.09 18.27 4.27
CA SER A 130 15.42 19.58 3.69
C SER A 130 14.37 20.66 3.99
N GLU A 131 13.12 20.23 4.22
CA GLU A 131 11.97 21.06 4.60
C GLU A 131 11.69 21.05 6.13
N ALA A 132 12.58 20.47 6.94
CA ALA A 132 12.41 20.35 8.38
C ALA A 132 12.25 21.73 9.06
N VAL A 133 11.21 21.86 9.89
CA VAL A 133 10.86 23.10 10.60
C VAL A 133 11.27 22.97 12.06
N ALA A 134 12.07 23.89 12.60
CA ALA A 134 12.43 23.85 14.01
C ALA A 134 11.23 24.13 14.94
N VAL A 135 11.25 23.51 16.12
CA VAL A 135 10.20 23.59 17.13
C VAL A 135 10.82 23.77 18.52
N SER A 136 10.11 24.39 19.45
CA SER A 136 10.58 24.59 20.83
C SER A 136 10.48 23.33 21.69
N SER A 137 9.43 22.55 21.45
CA SER A 137 9.08 21.33 22.18
C SER A 137 8.37 20.36 21.25
N ILE A 138 8.53 19.07 21.53
CA ILE A 138 7.75 18.00 20.91
C ILE A 138 6.96 17.32 22.03
N SER A 139 5.65 17.15 21.84
CA SER A 139 4.79 16.41 22.77
C SER A 139 4.01 15.32 22.04
N THR A 140 3.68 14.22 22.70
CA THR A 140 2.72 13.23 22.21
C THR A 140 1.29 13.66 22.52
N SER A 141 0.30 12.99 21.91
CA SER A 141 -1.13 13.32 22.05
C SER A 141 -1.70 13.21 23.48
N ASP A 142 -1.02 12.50 24.38
CA ASP A 142 -1.30 12.41 25.82
C ASP A 142 -0.65 13.55 26.65
N GLY A 143 0.03 14.50 25.99
CA GLY A 143 0.72 15.62 26.62
C GLY A 143 2.11 15.29 27.18
N LYS A 144 2.61 14.06 27.02
CA LYS A 144 3.97 13.71 27.43
C LYS A 144 5.00 14.39 26.50
N LEU A 145 5.99 15.05 27.09
CA LEU A 145 7.08 15.69 26.35
C LEU A 145 8.09 14.64 25.85
N ILE A 146 8.59 14.85 24.63
CA ILE A 146 9.74 14.15 24.07
C ILE A 146 10.98 15.02 24.31
N GLU A 147 11.90 14.51 25.11
CA GLU A 147 13.12 15.23 25.51
C GLU A 147 14.17 15.22 24.38
N CYS A 148 14.17 16.27 23.56
CA CYS A 148 15.31 16.60 22.70
C CYS A 148 16.33 17.49 23.45
N MET A 149 17.58 17.50 22.98
CA MET A 149 18.52 18.57 23.36
C MET A 149 17.99 19.93 22.88
N SER A 150 18.20 20.98 23.68
CA SER A 150 17.70 22.33 23.37
C SER A 150 18.21 22.83 22.02
N GLY A 151 17.30 23.26 21.16
CA GLY A 151 17.61 23.73 19.80
C GLY A 151 17.78 22.65 18.73
N ASN A 152 17.60 21.37 19.09
CA ASN A 152 17.74 20.23 18.17
C ASN A 152 16.39 19.54 17.86
N ALA A 153 15.26 20.19 18.13
CA ALA A 153 13.92 19.65 17.88
C ALA A 153 13.33 20.19 16.57
N PHE A 154 12.77 19.31 15.74
CA PHE A 154 12.17 19.65 14.45
C PHE A 154 10.85 18.90 14.21
N LYS A 155 9.95 19.51 13.44
CA LYS A 155 8.87 18.83 12.72
C LYS A 155 9.38 18.43 11.34
N VAL A 156 9.14 17.18 10.95
CA VAL A 156 9.42 16.63 9.62
C VAL A 156 8.15 15.97 9.08
N THR A 157 7.84 16.15 7.80
CA THR A 157 6.73 15.45 7.13
C THR A 157 7.29 14.58 6.01
N TRP A 158 7.22 13.25 6.18
CA TRP A 158 7.75 12.27 5.22
C TRP A 158 6.57 11.50 4.61
N ASN A 159 6.35 11.65 3.29
CA ASN A 159 5.24 11.05 2.54
C ASN A 159 3.86 11.23 3.24
N GLY A 160 3.57 12.46 3.70
CA GLY A 160 2.34 12.80 4.42
C GLY A 160 2.34 12.50 5.92
N VAL A 161 3.21 11.61 6.41
CA VAL A 161 3.30 11.26 7.84
C VAL A 161 4.14 12.31 8.58
N ASN A 162 3.63 12.83 9.69
CA ASN A 162 4.34 13.80 10.53
C ASN A 162 5.19 13.11 11.60
N PHE A 163 6.40 13.61 11.79
CA PHE A 163 7.36 13.14 12.80
C PHE A 163 7.91 14.32 13.61
N GLY A 164 8.16 14.06 14.89
CA GLY A 164 8.98 14.91 15.74
C GLY A 164 10.41 14.37 15.73
N LEU A 165 11.36 15.14 15.23
CA LEU A 165 12.77 14.76 15.11
C LEU A 165 13.60 15.40 16.23
N CYS A 166 14.31 14.57 17.01
CA CYS A 166 15.39 15.01 17.89
C CYS A 166 16.75 14.75 17.20
N PHE A 167 17.52 15.82 16.96
CA PHE A 167 18.87 15.73 16.40
C PHE A 167 19.94 15.56 17.49
N SER A 168 20.85 14.61 17.27
CA SER A 168 21.87 14.19 18.25
C SER A 168 23.29 14.51 17.79
N GLY A 169 23.48 15.50 16.91
CA GLY A 169 24.78 15.87 16.37
C GLY A 169 25.41 14.70 15.62
N SER A 170 26.71 14.47 15.81
CA SER A 170 27.46 13.38 15.15
C SER A 170 27.00 11.94 15.49
N SER A 171 26.02 11.76 16.38
CA SER A 171 25.42 10.46 16.65
C SER A 171 24.23 10.12 15.75
N GLY A 172 23.70 11.09 14.98
CA GLY A 172 22.52 10.91 14.15
C GLY A 172 21.28 11.63 14.68
N PHE A 173 20.10 11.07 14.46
CA PHE A 173 18.83 11.63 14.92
C PHE A 173 17.77 10.54 15.16
N THR A 174 16.73 10.88 15.92
CA THR A 174 15.56 10.02 16.10
C THR A 174 14.29 10.76 15.69
N MET A 175 13.53 10.18 14.78
CA MET A 175 12.20 10.62 14.38
C MET A 175 11.16 9.81 15.14
N TYR A 176 10.34 10.50 15.94
CA TYR A 176 9.23 9.91 16.67
C TYR A 176 7.93 10.12 15.89
N GLY A 177 7.18 9.04 15.70
CA GLY A 177 5.89 9.03 15.00
C GLY A 177 4.85 8.19 15.74
N ASN A 178 3.58 8.26 15.34
CA ASN A 178 2.51 7.55 16.06
C ASN A 178 2.54 6.04 15.83
N ASP A 179 2.74 5.61 14.58
CA ASP A 179 2.75 4.20 14.18
C ASP A 179 4.15 3.60 14.01
N VAL A 180 5.17 4.43 13.89
CA VAL A 180 6.57 4.02 13.70
C VAL A 180 7.52 5.07 14.27
N ASP A 181 8.57 4.63 14.95
CA ASP A 181 9.75 5.44 15.26
C ASP A 181 10.91 5.05 14.34
N VAL A 182 11.77 6.00 14.00
CA VAL A 182 12.93 5.80 13.12
C VAL A 182 14.17 6.42 13.75
N MET A 183 15.12 5.60 14.18
CA MET A 183 16.42 6.06 14.64
C MET A 183 17.44 5.94 13.51
N VAL A 184 18.18 7.02 13.23
CA VAL A 184 19.16 7.09 12.16
C VAL A 184 20.55 7.31 12.79
N GLU A 185 21.47 6.39 12.53
CA GLU A 185 22.86 6.46 12.98
C GLU A 185 23.78 6.77 11.79
N TYR A 186 24.82 7.59 12.01
CA TYR A 186 25.88 7.82 11.02
C TYR A 186 26.98 6.76 11.13
N GLU A 187 27.24 6.07 10.02
CA GLU A 187 28.23 5.01 9.95
C GLU A 187 29.63 5.58 9.70
N LYS A 188 30.63 4.99 10.37
CA LYS A 188 32.04 5.43 10.27
C LYS A 188 32.75 4.94 9.00
N ALA A 189 32.11 4.05 8.25
CA ALA A 189 32.64 3.45 7.04
C ALA A 189 31.53 3.40 5.98
N LYS A 190 31.92 3.48 4.71
CA LYS A 190 30.99 3.27 3.58
C LYS A 190 30.46 1.84 3.57
N ILE A 191 29.24 1.67 3.08
CA ILE A 191 28.57 0.39 2.97
C ILE A 191 28.55 -0.01 1.50
N LEU A 192 29.26 -1.10 1.17
CA LEU A 192 29.32 -1.61 -0.20
C LEU A 192 27.99 -2.27 -0.57
N ILE A 193 27.13 -1.49 -1.22
CA ILE A 193 25.86 -1.94 -1.81
C ILE A 193 26.08 -2.14 -3.31
N SER A 194 25.56 -3.24 -3.84
CA SER A 194 25.64 -3.57 -5.27
C SER A 194 24.34 -4.21 -5.75
N ALA A 195 24.02 -4.03 -7.03
CA ALA A 195 22.90 -4.72 -7.65
C ALA A 195 23.08 -6.25 -7.59
N PRO A 196 22.01 -7.03 -7.39
CA PRO A 196 22.05 -8.48 -7.53
C PRO A 196 22.37 -8.86 -8.98
N ALA A 197 23.06 -9.99 -9.17
CA ALA A 197 23.27 -10.55 -10.51
C ALA A 197 21.94 -11.07 -11.07
N THR A 198 21.47 -10.47 -12.17
CA THR A 198 20.22 -10.82 -12.86
C THR A 198 20.25 -10.36 -14.31
N ASP A 199 19.48 -11.02 -15.17
CA ASP A 199 19.18 -10.58 -16.55
C ASP A 199 17.96 -9.64 -16.61
N GLU A 200 17.27 -9.43 -15.48
CA GLU A 200 16.07 -8.58 -15.36
C GLU A 200 16.35 -7.09 -15.65
N GLN A 201 15.57 -6.51 -16.56
CA GLN A 201 15.72 -5.11 -16.99
C GLN A 201 14.83 -4.17 -16.17
N CYS A 202 15.20 -3.97 -14.91
CA CYS A 202 14.49 -3.08 -14.01
C CYS A 202 14.72 -1.60 -14.34
N ALA A 203 13.64 -0.81 -14.37
CA ALA A 203 13.70 0.61 -14.69
C ALA A 203 14.29 1.44 -13.55
N ARG A 204 15.08 2.48 -13.90
CA ARG A 204 15.48 3.52 -12.95
C ARG A 204 14.27 4.39 -12.62
N ALA A 205 13.86 4.39 -11.36
CA ALA A 205 12.71 5.14 -10.85
C ALA A 205 13.09 6.21 -9.82
N ILE A 206 14.27 6.11 -9.20
CA ILE A 206 14.72 7.02 -8.13
C ILE A 206 15.82 7.93 -8.68
N SER A 207 15.69 9.23 -8.41
CA SER A 207 16.63 10.30 -8.76
C SER A 207 17.23 10.97 -7.52
N SER A 208 18.41 11.56 -7.66
CA SER A 208 19.00 12.43 -6.63
C SER A 208 18.10 13.62 -6.29
N SER A 209 18.01 13.96 -5.01
CA SER A 209 17.27 15.14 -4.53
C SER A 209 18.23 16.24 -4.08
N SER A 210 17.90 17.50 -4.39
CA SER A 210 18.62 18.67 -3.87
C SER A 210 18.45 18.81 -2.36
N VAL A 211 19.47 19.29 -1.66
CA VAL A 211 19.46 19.36 -0.18
C VAL A 211 19.69 20.79 0.31
N THR A 212 18.92 21.23 1.31
CA THR A 212 19.12 22.52 1.99
C THR A 212 20.25 22.43 3.04
N LEU A 213 20.67 23.56 3.62
CA LEU A 213 21.66 23.55 4.71
C LEU A 213 21.19 22.73 5.93
N ILE A 214 19.92 22.87 6.31
CA ILE A 214 19.30 22.08 7.39
C ILE A 214 19.29 20.59 7.03
N GLY A 215 18.82 20.24 5.82
CA GLY A 215 18.83 18.86 5.34
C GLY A 215 20.23 18.26 5.30
N LYS A 216 21.26 19.03 4.92
CA LYS A 216 22.66 18.60 4.94
C LYS A 216 23.14 18.31 6.36
N SER A 217 22.96 19.24 7.30
CA SER A 217 23.28 19.01 8.72
C SER A 217 22.60 17.78 9.30
N LEU A 218 21.31 17.56 8.98
CA LEU A 218 20.56 16.37 9.41
C LEU A 218 21.02 15.08 8.72
N LEU A 219 21.56 15.13 7.50
CA LEU A 219 22.05 13.94 6.78
C LEU A 219 23.53 13.64 7.00
N THR A 220 24.34 14.60 7.49
CA THR A 220 25.79 14.40 7.70
C THR A 220 26.26 14.53 9.15
N GLY A 221 25.44 15.08 10.05
CA GLY A 221 25.83 15.39 11.43
C GLY A 221 26.68 16.66 11.58
N GLU A 222 26.85 17.42 10.51
CA GLU A 222 27.50 18.73 10.55
C GLU A 222 26.67 19.73 11.39
N ALA A 223 27.35 20.53 12.21
CA ALA A 223 26.71 21.58 12.99
C ALA A 223 26.03 22.62 12.08
N PHE A 224 24.85 23.10 12.49
CA PHE A 224 24.12 24.15 11.77
C PHE A 224 24.94 25.45 11.68
N SER A 225 24.83 26.17 10.56
CA SER A 225 25.56 27.43 10.38
C SER A 225 24.95 28.55 11.23
N LEU A 226 25.73 29.61 11.52
CA LEU A 226 25.25 30.78 12.29
C LEU A 226 24.01 31.47 11.68
N GLN A 227 23.79 31.35 10.36
CA GLN A 227 22.58 31.88 9.73
C GLN A 227 21.38 30.95 9.92
N ASP A 228 21.62 29.63 9.93
CA ASP A 228 20.59 28.64 10.25
C ASP A 228 20.22 28.75 11.72
N THR A 229 21.17 28.80 12.66
CA THR A 229 20.94 29.02 14.09
C THR A 229 20.00 30.21 14.35
N ARG A 230 20.19 31.35 13.66
CA ARG A 230 19.30 32.52 13.79
C ARG A 230 17.88 32.31 13.25
N LYS A 231 17.70 31.47 12.23
CA LYS A 231 16.37 31.07 11.74
C LYS A 231 15.70 30.07 12.67
N LEU A 232 16.48 29.12 13.22
CA LEU A 232 16.04 28.19 14.25
C LEU A 232 15.60 28.97 15.49
N GLU A 233 16.41 29.95 15.96
CA GLU A 233 16.12 30.88 17.08
C GLU A 233 14.74 31.58 16.96
N ALA A 234 14.37 32.02 15.75
CA ALA A 234 13.06 32.61 15.50
C ALA A 234 11.88 31.61 15.56
N ALA A 235 12.16 30.30 15.46
CA ALA A 235 11.16 29.23 15.48
C ALA A 235 10.92 28.61 16.87
N PHE A 236 11.71 28.94 17.90
CA PHE A 236 11.48 28.49 19.30
C PHE A 236 10.19 29.06 19.95
N GLY A 237 9.28 29.65 19.18
CA GLY A 237 7.91 29.95 19.61
C GLY A 237 6.88 28.90 19.17
N PHE A 238 7.25 27.90 18.38
CA PHE A 238 6.34 26.89 17.84
C PHE A 238 6.48 25.55 18.56
N GLU A 239 5.45 25.18 19.33
CA GLU A 239 5.33 23.84 19.91
C GLU A 239 4.72 22.88 18.89
N PHE A 240 5.28 21.66 18.78
CA PHE A 240 4.73 20.62 17.91
C PHE A 240 4.22 19.43 18.70
N THR A 241 2.90 19.23 18.69
CA THR A 241 2.31 17.98 19.17
C THR A 241 2.27 16.96 18.04
N LEU A 242 2.82 15.78 18.28
CA LEU A 242 2.50 14.52 17.61
C LEU A 242 1.06 14.13 17.97
N SER A 243 0.12 14.92 17.47
CA SER A 243 -1.31 14.69 17.60
C SER A 243 -1.81 14.01 16.34
N GLU A 244 -2.00 12.71 16.41
CA GLU A 244 -3.12 12.10 15.71
C GLU A 244 -4.10 11.61 16.77
N THR A 245 -5.40 11.77 16.51
CA THR A 245 -6.43 11.12 17.30
C THR A 245 -6.14 9.62 17.32
N VAL A 246 -6.05 9.02 18.51
CA VAL A 246 -6.09 7.56 18.65
C VAL A 246 -7.31 7.07 17.90
N CYS A 247 -7.11 6.32 16.81
CA CYS A 247 -8.22 5.89 15.98
C CYS A 247 -9.03 4.83 16.71
N GLY A 248 -10.34 4.92 16.54
CA GLY A 248 -11.31 4.46 17.52
C GLY A 248 -12.68 5.03 17.22
N CYS A 249 -13.72 4.34 17.67
CA CYS A 249 -15.08 4.67 17.25
C CYS A 249 -15.59 5.99 17.87
N LYS A 250 -16.06 6.87 17.00
CA LYS A 250 -16.71 8.16 17.33
C LYS A 250 -18.23 8.04 17.39
N SER A 251 -18.79 6.90 16.98
CA SER A 251 -20.20 6.53 17.08
C SER A 251 -20.44 5.37 18.05
N LYS A 252 -21.70 4.98 18.25
CA LYS A 252 -22.05 3.75 18.98
C LYS A 252 -21.61 2.54 18.13
N PRO A 253 -20.85 1.58 18.70
CA PRO A 253 -20.51 0.34 18.00
C PRO A 253 -21.75 -0.44 17.58
N ARG A 254 -21.71 -1.00 16.38
CA ARG A 254 -22.83 -1.63 15.66
C ARG A 254 -22.35 -2.89 14.93
N PRO A 255 -23.22 -3.87 14.59
CA PRO A 255 -22.85 -4.96 13.72
C PRO A 255 -22.32 -4.45 12.38
N CYS A 256 -21.15 -4.94 11.96
CA CYS A 256 -20.56 -4.63 10.67
C CYS A 256 -20.76 -5.78 9.70
N VAL A 257 -21.21 -5.46 8.48
CA VAL A 257 -21.57 -6.44 7.45
C VAL A 257 -20.78 -6.22 6.19
N PHE A 258 -19.92 -7.19 5.86
CA PHE A 258 -18.92 -7.13 4.82
C PHE A 258 -19.39 -7.89 3.57
N LEU A 259 -19.72 -7.16 2.51
CA LEU A 259 -20.14 -7.70 1.23
C LEU A 259 -18.99 -7.67 0.21
N HIS A 260 -18.51 -8.85 -0.17
CA HIS A 260 -17.43 -9.00 -1.15
C HIS A 260 -17.88 -8.60 -2.58
N GLY A 261 -16.90 -8.49 -3.47
CA GLY A 261 -17.08 -8.04 -4.85
C GLY A 261 -17.30 -9.14 -5.89
N LEU A 262 -16.64 -9.00 -7.03
CA LEU A 262 -16.60 -10.02 -8.08
C LEU A 262 -15.74 -11.24 -7.65
N ALA A 263 -15.94 -12.37 -8.33
CA ALA A 263 -15.13 -13.60 -8.28
C ALA A 263 -15.41 -14.60 -7.14
N ALA A 264 -16.62 -14.65 -6.59
CA ALA A 264 -17.10 -15.83 -5.85
C ALA A 264 -17.96 -16.74 -6.76
N PHE A 265 -17.51 -18.00 -6.93
CA PHE A 265 -18.22 -19.07 -7.66
C PHE A 265 -19.22 -19.85 -6.82
N LYS A 266 -19.28 -19.57 -5.51
CA LYS A 266 -20.18 -20.22 -4.56
C LYS A 266 -20.70 -19.16 -3.59
N GLU A 267 -21.98 -19.26 -3.28
CA GLU A 267 -22.63 -18.55 -2.19
C GLU A 267 -22.75 -19.42 -0.95
N GLU A 268 -22.87 -18.79 0.20
CA GLU A 268 -23.23 -19.42 1.46
C GLU A 268 -24.66 -19.03 1.84
N LYS A 269 -25.42 -19.97 2.39
CA LYS A 269 -26.84 -19.78 2.71
C LYS A 269 -27.06 -18.82 3.89
N GLU A 270 -26.12 -18.80 4.81
CA GLU A 270 -26.14 -18.04 6.05
C GLU A 270 -24.96 -17.06 6.06
N ASN A 271 -25.02 -16.07 6.95
CA ASN A 271 -23.91 -15.14 7.13
C ASN A 271 -22.73 -15.86 7.80
N LEU A 272 -21.50 -15.44 7.48
CA LEU A 272 -20.27 -16.03 8.02
C LEU A 272 -19.64 -15.13 9.08
N ASP A 273 -18.93 -15.73 10.05
CA ASP A 273 -18.11 -14.98 11.02
C ASP A 273 -16.71 -14.63 10.48
N THR A 274 -16.29 -15.24 9.35
CA THR A 274 -15.01 -14.98 8.68
C THR A 274 -15.13 -15.12 7.16
N ASP A 275 -14.43 -14.28 6.40
CA ASP A 275 -14.19 -14.50 4.96
C ASP A 275 -12.77 -14.05 4.58
N PRO A 276 -11.90 -14.94 4.05
CA PRO A 276 -10.53 -14.59 3.65
C PRO A 276 -10.45 -13.56 2.51
N TYR A 277 -11.58 -13.17 1.91
CA TYR A 277 -11.64 -12.09 0.93
C TYR A 277 -11.09 -10.76 1.47
N TRP A 278 -11.25 -10.48 2.76
CA TRP A 278 -11.04 -9.16 3.38
C TRP A 278 -9.73 -8.99 4.16
N GLY A 279 -8.80 -9.96 4.06
CA GLY A 279 -7.58 -9.94 4.86
C GLY A 279 -7.85 -10.12 6.37
N ASN A 280 -6.98 -9.56 7.21
CA ASN A 280 -7.11 -9.64 8.66
C ASN A 280 -7.61 -8.30 9.24
N LEU A 281 -8.87 -8.29 9.68
CA LEU A 281 -9.51 -7.11 10.30
C LEU A 281 -9.48 -7.16 11.85
N THR A 282 -8.78 -8.12 12.45
CA THR A 282 -8.71 -8.28 13.91
C THR A 282 -8.13 -7.03 14.56
N ASN A 283 -8.86 -6.43 15.52
CA ASN A 283 -8.55 -5.15 16.19
C ASN A 283 -8.54 -3.90 15.29
N HIS A 284 -8.79 -4.04 13.97
CA HIS A 284 -8.77 -2.94 12.99
C HIS A 284 -10.18 -2.42 12.65
N ALA A 285 -11.16 -2.66 13.52
CA ALA A 285 -12.59 -2.41 13.27
C ALA A 285 -13.33 -1.88 14.52
N PRO A 286 -12.90 -0.76 15.15
CA PRO A 286 -13.35 -0.32 16.48
C PRO A 286 -14.83 0.05 16.57
N CYS A 287 -15.49 0.38 15.45
CA CYS A 287 -16.94 0.61 15.42
C CYS A 287 -17.78 -0.65 15.25
N CYS A 288 -17.15 -1.81 15.07
CA CYS A 288 -17.85 -3.07 14.83
C CYS A 288 -18.05 -3.82 16.14
N SER A 289 -19.29 -3.94 16.61
CA SER A 289 -19.63 -4.80 17.75
C SER A 289 -19.57 -6.29 17.40
N SER A 290 -19.71 -6.60 16.11
CA SER A 290 -19.52 -7.92 15.50
C SER A 290 -19.11 -7.75 14.04
N MET A 291 -18.45 -8.77 13.48
CA MET A 291 -17.94 -8.80 12.11
C MET A 291 -18.63 -9.93 11.36
N ILE A 292 -19.46 -9.58 10.38
CA ILE A 292 -20.34 -10.52 9.68
C ILE A 292 -20.07 -10.42 8.18
N TYR A 293 -19.92 -11.54 7.49
CA TYR A 293 -19.53 -11.58 6.07
C TYR A 293 -20.64 -12.21 5.22
N VAL A 294 -20.98 -11.54 4.11
CA VAL A 294 -22.03 -11.98 3.19
C VAL A 294 -21.40 -12.52 1.91
N ARG A 295 -21.56 -13.81 1.68
CA ARG A 295 -20.98 -14.50 0.52
C ARG A 295 -22.04 -14.91 -0.50
N LEU A 296 -22.23 -14.07 -1.51
CA LEU A 296 -23.06 -14.37 -2.68
C LEU A 296 -22.23 -14.90 -3.86
N GLU A 297 -22.87 -15.61 -4.79
CA GLU A 297 -22.27 -15.99 -6.08
C GLU A 297 -22.29 -14.73 -6.95
N THR A 298 -21.11 -14.25 -7.31
CA THR A 298 -20.93 -12.98 -8.03
C THR A 298 -20.20 -13.17 -9.34
N MET A 299 -19.67 -14.36 -9.64
CA MET A 299 -18.96 -14.60 -10.90
C MET A 299 -19.93 -14.85 -12.06
N ASN A 300 -20.97 -15.63 -11.83
CA ASN A 300 -21.95 -16.06 -12.83
C ASN A 300 -23.35 -15.47 -12.63
N THR A 301 -23.53 -14.62 -11.61
CA THR A 301 -24.79 -13.92 -11.35
C THR A 301 -24.56 -12.40 -11.38
N SER A 302 -25.39 -11.69 -12.15
CA SER A 302 -25.26 -10.24 -12.40
C SER A 302 -25.76 -9.40 -11.23
N TRP A 303 -25.07 -8.28 -10.94
CA TRP A 303 -25.55 -7.27 -9.98
C TRP A 303 -26.94 -6.70 -10.31
N THR A 304 -27.37 -6.82 -11.57
CA THR A 304 -28.71 -6.43 -12.04
C THR A 304 -29.80 -7.48 -11.76
N ASP A 305 -29.46 -8.68 -11.28
CA ASP A 305 -30.40 -9.77 -11.06
C ASP A 305 -31.30 -9.49 -9.84
N PRO A 306 -32.64 -9.44 -10.00
CA PRO A 306 -33.54 -9.13 -8.89
C PRO A 306 -33.60 -10.19 -7.78
N LYS A 307 -33.23 -11.45 -8.06
CA LYS A 307 -33.10 -12.50 -7.03
C LYS A 307 -31.83 -12.27 -6.22
N GLN A 308 -30.70 -11.98 -6.86
CA GLN A 308 -29.43 -11.70 -6.16
C GLN A 308 -29.55 -10.47 -5.25
N GLN A 309 -30.20 -9.40 -5.72
CA GLN A 309 -30.52 -8.22 -4.90
C GLN A 309 -31.40 -8.57 -3.69
N ARG A 310 -32.39 -9.48 -3.84
CA ARG A 310 -33.19 -9.98 -2.71
C ARG A 310 -32.39 -10.85 -1.75
N LYS A 311 -31.47 -11.69 -2.24
CA LYS A 311 -30.56 -12.46 -1.36
C LYS A 311 -29.74 -11.49 -0.51
N LEU A 312 -29.12 -10.48 -1.12
CA LEU A 312 -28.37 -9.46 -0.37
C LEU A 312 -29.23 -8.81 0.72
N CYS A 313 -30.42 -8.30 0.38
CA CYS A 313 -31.32 -7.70 1.37
C CYS A 313 -31.68 -8.68 2.50
N HIS A 314 -31.90 -9.96 2.21
CA HIS A 314 -32.17 -10.97 3.24
C HIS A 314 -30.98 -11.15 4.19
N HIS A 315 -29.75 -11.27 3.67
CA HIS A 315 -28.54 -11.35 4.48
C HIS A 315 -28.31 -10.12 5.36
N LEU A 316 -28.58 -8.91 4.83
CA LEU A 316 -28.47 -7.65 5.58
C LEU A 316 -29.55 -7.51 6.66
N LEU A 317 -30.79 -7.93 6.37
CA LEU A 317 -31.89 -7.89 7.33
C LEU A 317 -31.69 -8.90 8.48
N ALA A 318 -31.08 -10.05 8.20
CA ALA A 318 -30.79 -11.09 9.19
C ALA A 318 -29.70 -10.72 10.22
N VAL A 319 -29.03 -9.57 10.08
CA VAL A 319 -27.96 -9.11 10.97
C VAL A 319 -28.47 -8.51 12.28
N ASN A 320 -29.66 -7.90 12.25
CA ASN A 320 -30.27 -7.25 13.40
C ASN A 320 -31.75 -7.67 13.48
N GLU A 321 -32.11 -8.39 14.53
CA GLU A 321 -33.46 -8.93 14.73
C GLU A 321 -34.53 -7.82 14.85
N ASN A 322 -34.12 -6.58 15.16
CA ASN A 322 -35.00 -5.41 15.26
C ASN A 322 -35.30 -4.75 13.90
N ASN A 323 -34.85 -5.31 12.78
CA ASN A 323 -35.11 -4.78 11.45
C ASN A 323 -36.59 -4.94 11.04
N GLU A 324 -37.35 -3.85 11.03
CA GLU A 324 -38.76 -3.85 10.61
C GLU A 324 -38.94 -3.50 9.12
N ASN A 325 -40.02 -4.03 8.51
CA ASN A 325 -40.54 -3.58 7.20
C ASN A 325 -39.49 -3.53 6.06
N SER A 326 -38.57 -4.51 6.02
CA SER A 326 -37.45 -4.57 5.06
C SER A 326 -36.49 -3.36 5.11
N THR A 327 -36.44 -2.67 6.26
CA THR A 327 -35.50 -1.59 6.53
C THR A 327 -34.36 -2.10 7.40
N ILE A 328 -33.14 -1.85 6.96
CA ILE A 328 -31.90 -2.15 7.69
C ILE A 328 -31.63 -0.98 8.64
N SER A 329 -31.39 -1.30 9.92
CA SER A 329 -31.12 -0.36 11.01
C SER A 329 -29.92 -0.79 11.86
N ASP A 330 -29.33 0.16 12.57
CA ASP A 330 -28.21 0.01 13.51
C ASP A 330 -27.03 -0.81 12.95
N THR A 331 -26.78 -0.74 11.64
CA THR A 331 -25.80 -1.58 10.93
C THR A 331 -24.73 -0.75 10.22
N ILE A 332 -23.48 -1.21 10.19
CA ILE A 332 -22.43 -0.64 9.35
C ILE A 332 -22.22 -1.59 8.16
N ILE A 333 -22.64 -1.19 6.96
CA ILE A 333 -22.49 -1.99 5.76
C ILE A 333 -21.19 -1.60 5.05
N VAL A 334 -20.27 -2.54 4.91
CA VAL A 334 -18.98 -2.36 4.23
C VAL A 334 -19.03 -3.15 2.92
N THR A 335 -18.87 -2.47 1.78
CA THR A 335 -19.02 -3.10 0.46
C THR A 335 -17.79 -2.88 -0.41
N HIS A 336 -17.27 -3.95 -1.01
CA HIS A 336 -16.16 -3.84 -1.96
C HIS A 336 -16.62 -4.12 -3.41
N SER A 337 -16.10 -3.34 -4.37
CA SER A 337 -16.23 -3.63 -5.81
C SER A 337 -17.69 -3.86 -6.22
N MET A 338 -18.00 -4.92 -6.98
CA MET A 338 -19.35 -5.27 -7.41
C MET A 338 -20.38 -5.38 -6.26
N GLY A 339 -19.94 -5.67 -5.03
CA GLY A 339 -20.81 -5.70 -3.85
C GLY A 339 -21.48 -4.35 -3.60
N GLY A 340 -20.74 -3.24 -3.71
CA GLY A 340 -21.30 -1.90 -3.55
C GLY A 340 -22.32 -1.56 -4.63
N LEU A 341 -22.07 -2.02 -5.86
CA LEU A 341 -22.99 -1.85 -6.99
C LEU A 341 -24.27 -2.69 -6.82
N LEU A 342 -24.16 -3.90 -6.29
CA LEU A 342 -25.30 -4.76 -5.94
C LEU A 342 -26.16 -4.12 -4.84
N LEU A 343 -25.55 -3.55 -3.79
CA LEU A 343 -26.28 -2.81 -2.75
C LEU A 343 -26.97 -1.56 -3.32
N ALA A 344 -26.25 -0.75 -4.11
CA ALA A 344 -26.81 0.41 -4.79
C ALA A 344 -28.06 0.06 -5.60
N ALA A 345 -28.02 -1.05 -6.34
CA ALA A 345 -29.14 -1.53 -7.15
C ALA A 345 -30.30 -2.13 -6.34
N ALA A 346 -30.00 -2.79 -5.21
CA ALA A 346 -31.00 -3.31 -4.30
C ALA A 346 -31.81 -2.18 -3.63
N LEU A 347 -31.13 -1.11 -3.19
CA LEU A 347 -31.75 0.11 -2.68
C LEU A 347 -32.52 0.86 -3.77
N ALA A 348 -31.90 1.13 -4.92
CA ALA A 348 -32.53 1.86 -6.03
C ALA A 348 -33.78 1.16 -6.61
N SER A 349 -33.89 -0.16 -6.46
CA SER A 349 -35.06 -0.94 -6.88
C SER A 349 -35.99 -1.35 -5.74
N GLY A 350 -35.81 -0.79 -4.53
CA GLY A 350 -36.68 -0.99 -3.37
C GLY A 350 -36.77 -2.43 -2.86
N LYS A 351 -35.69 -3.21 -2.94
CA LYS A 351 -35.64 -4.58 -2.39
C LYS A 351 -35.46 -4.59 -0.87
N CYS A 352 -34.78 -3.57 -0.36
CA CYS A 352 -34.68 -3.20 1.04
C CYS A 352 -34.43 -1.68 1.12
N GLN A 353 -34.52 -1.13 2.31
CA GLN A 353 -34.21 0.26 2.62
C GLN A 353 -33.13 0.31 3.71
N VAL A 354 -32.49 1.47 3.88
CA VAL A 354 -31.61 1.77 5.01
C VAL A 354 -32.16 3.00 5.73
N ASP A 355 -32.13 2.99 7.06
CA ASP A 355 -32.50 4.14 7.87
C ASP A 355 -31.30 5.08 8.15
N SER A 356 -31.50 6.08 9.01
CA SER A 356 -30.46 7.01 9.44
C SER A 356 -29.47 6.44 10.47
N SER A 357 -29.74 5.29 11.08
CA SER A 357 -28.84 4.62 12.03
C SER A 357 -27.86 3.67 11.34
N THR A 358 -28.12 3.37 10.05
CA THR A 358 -27.21 2.63 9.18
C THR A 358 -26.11 3.53 8.61
N SER A 359 -24.88 2.99 8.50
CA SER A 359 -23.76 3.65 7.80
C SER A 359 -23.27 2.77 6.67
N TRP A 360 -23.05 3.33 5.48
CA TRP A 360 -22.52 2.60 4.33
C TRP A 360 -21.11 3.11 3.98
N VAL A 361 -20.14 2.19 4.10
CA VAL A 361 -18.74 2.35 3.74
C VAL A 361 -18.51 1.64 2.40
N ALA A 362 -18.34 2.41 1.32
CA ALA A 362 -18.13 1.88 -0.02
C ALA A 362 -16.64 1.89 -0.39
N ILE A 363 -16.16 0.82 -1.03
CA ILE A 363 -14.75 0.66 -1.38
C ILE A 363 -14.68 0.19 -2.84
N ALA A 364 -13.92 0.90 -3.69
CA ALA A 364 -13.65 0.56 -5.08
C ALA A 364 -14.88 0.17 -5.93
N SER A 365 -16.07 0.71 -5.62
CA SER A 365 -17.35 0.20 -6.13
C SER A 365 -17.69 0.77 -7.51
N PRO A 366 -17.76 -0.02 -8.60
CA PRO A 366 -17.80 0.48 -9.98
C PRO A 366 -19.19 1.02 -10.37
N MET A 367 -19.57 2.21 -9.90
CA MET A 367 -20.86 2.85 -10.17
C MET A 367 -21.08 3.26 -11.63
N ARG A 368 -20.06 3.13 -12.49
CA ARG A 368 -20.15 3.27 -13.95
C ARG A 368 -19.65 2.02 -14.69
N GLY A 369 -19.47 0.90 -14.00
CA GLY A 369 -18.82 -0.29 -14.55
C GLY A 369 -17.30 -0.20 -14.61
N SER A 370 -16.68 -1.12 -15.34
CA SER A 370 -15.23 -1.27 -15.44
C SER A 370 -14.84 -1.60 -16.87
N MET A 371 -13.86 -0.87 -17.40
CA MET A 371 -13.28 -1.14 -18.73
C MET A 371 -12.64 -2.54 -18.82
N SER A 372 -12.30 -3.14 -17.67
CA SER A 372 -11.83 -4.53 -17.59
C SER A 372 -12.90 -5.52 -18.07
N SER A 373 -14.19 -5.22 -17.87
CA SER A 373 -15.30 -6.04 -18.39
C SER A 373 -15.41 -5.95 -19.91
N ASP A 374 -15.32 -4.75 -20.48
CA ASP A 374 -15.34 -4.55 -21.92
C ASP A 374 -14.13 -5.23 -22.59
N TYR A 375 -12.94 -5.06 -22.02
CA TYR A 375 -11.70 -5.74 -22.44
C TYR A 375 -11.87 -7.27 -22.45
N PHE A 376 -12.34 -7.84 -21.34
CA PHE A 376 -12.58 -9.29 -21.22
C PHE A 376 -13.58 -9.81 -22.28
N GLN A 377 -14.63 -9.03 -22.57
CA GLN A 377 -15.65 -9.38 -23.54
C GLN A 377 -15.22 -9.23 -25.01
N ASP A 378 -14.19 -8.43 -25.30
CA ASP A 378 -13.57 -8.32 -26.61
C ASP A 378 -12.47 -9.37 -26.82
N SER A 379 -11.56 -9.54 -25.86
CA SER A 379 -10.49 -10.54 -25.95
C SER A 379 -10.99 -12.00 -25.97
N CYS A 380 -12.17 -12.28 -25.40
CA CYS A 380 -12.84 -13.58 -25.55
C CYS A 380 -13.48 -13.82 -26.94
N LYS A 381 -13.51 -12.83 -27.84
CA LYS A 381 -14.09 -12.97 -29.18
C LYS A 381 -13.04 -13.02 -30.29
N ASP A 382 -12.06 -12.12 -30.26
CA ASP A 382 -11.26 -11.76 -31.45
C ASP A 382 -9.73 -11.83 -31.20
N ASN A 383 -9.25 -12.97 -30.68
CA ASN A 383 -7.89 -13.33 -30.22
C ASN A 383 -7.56 -13.06 -28.74
N THR A 384 -6.98 -14.09 -28.13
CA THR A 384 -6.36 -14.05 -26.80
C THR A 384 -4.97 -13.40 -26.84
N ASN A 385 -4.52 -12.91 -25.69
CA ASN A 385 -3.15 -12.43 -25.45
C ASN A 385 -2.74 -12.83 -24.02
N PHE A 386 -1.47 -12.68 -23.65
CA PHE A 386 -0.95 -13.16 -22.36
C PHE A 386 -1.71 -12.63 -21.13
N VAL A 387 -2.25 -11.40 -21.20
CA VAL A 387 -3.07 -10.80 -20.12
C VAL A 387 -4.39 -11.53 -20.01
N MET A 388 -5.04 -11.79 -21.15
CA MET A 388 -6.27 -12.56 -21.21
C MET A 388 -6.06 -14.02 -20.79
N GLU A 389 -4.95 -14.64 -21.18
CA GLU A 389 -4.56 -15.99 -20.72
C GLU A 389 -4.41 -16.01 -19.19
N THR A 390 -3.69 -15.06 -18.61
CA THR A 390 -3.57 -14.92 -17.14
C THR A 390 -4.94 -14.74 -16.45
N LEU A 391 -5.85 -13.98 -17.06
CA LEU A 391 -7.22 -13.80 -16.55
C LEU A 391 -8.08 -15.05 -16.72
N ILE A 392 -7.89 -15.83 -17.78
CA ILE A 392 -8.57 -17.12 -18.00
C ILE A 392 -8.03 -18.17 -17.03
N ASP A 393 -6.73 -18.23 -16.77
CA ASP A 393 -6.14 -19.12 -15.77
C ASP A 393 -6.66 -18.80 -14.36
N TYR A 394 -6.86 -17.52 -14.05
CA TYR A 394 -7.42 -17.08 -12.76
C TYR A 394 -8.93 -17.31 -12.63
N THR A 395 -9.70 -17.13 -13.70
CA THR A 395 -11.19 -17.17 -13.65
C THR A 395 -11.81 -18.46 -14.21
N GLY A 396 -11.09 -19.24 -15.00
CA GLY A 396 -11.60 -20.40 -15.74
C GLY A 396 -12.69 -20.08 -16.78
N LEU A 397 -12.92 -18.81 -17.12
CA LEU A 397 -14.10 -18.38 -17.89
C LEU A 397 -13.74 -17.66 -19.19
N CYS A 398 -14.13 -18.24 -20.33
CA CYS A 398 -14.21 -17.53 -21.59
C CYS A 398 -15.32 -18.16 -22.47
N PRO A 399 -16.40 -17.44 -22.82
CA PRO A 399 -16.72 -16.05 -22.44
C PRO A 399 -16.94 -15.88 -20.93
N GLY A 400 -16.78 -14.66 -20.43
CA GLY A 400 -17.00 -14.32 -19.02
C GLY A 400 -18.43 -14.60 -18.55
N GLY A 401 -18.57 -14.96 -17.27
CA GLY A 401 -19.86 -15.15 -16.59
C GLY A 401 -20.66 -13.85 -16.47
N ASP A 402 -21.95 -13.94 -16.12
CA ASP A 402 -22.82 -12.75 -16.07
C ASP A 402 -22.41 -11.70 -15.05
N GLY A 403 -21.68 -12.08 -14.00
CA GLY A 403 -21.02 -11.13 -13.09
C GLY A 403 -20.05 -10.22 -13.85
N ILE A 404 -19.09 -10.81 -14.57
CA ILE A 404 -18.13 -10.07 -15.42
C ILE A 404 -18.87 -9.23 -16.46
N ARG A 405 -19.77 -9.85 -17.26
CA ARG A 405 -20.42 -9.18 -18.39
C ARG A 405 -21.29 -7.99 -17.97
N SER A 406 -21.96 -8.09 -16.82
CA SER A 406 -22.82 -7.02 -16.32
C SER A 406 -22.06 -5.78 -15.82
N LEU A 407 -20.74 -5.87 -15.65
CA LEU A 407 -19.88 -4.76 -15.26
C LEU A 407 -19.36 -3.93 -16.45
N ALA A 408 -19.86 -4.14 -17.67
CA ALA A 408 -19.53 -3.32 -18.84
C ALA A 408 -19.71 -1.82 -18.52
N TYR A 409 -18.77 -1.00 -18.99
CA TYR A 409 -18.70 0.41 -18.62
C TYR A 409 -19.82 1.22 -19.27
N GLN A 410 -20.41 2.13 -18.49
CA GLN A 410 -21.59 2.90 -18.86
C GLN A 410 -21.37 3.72 -20.14
N GLY A 411 -22.16 3.45 -21.17
CA GLY A 411 -22.07 4.06 -22.50
C GLY A 411 -21.10 3.40 -23.50
N GLU A 412 -20.37 2.35 -23.11
CA GLU A 412 -19.42 1.64 -23.99
C GLU A 412 -20.06 0.50 -24.79
N LYS A 413 -19.25 -0.11 -25.67
CA LYS A 413 -19.62 -1.13 -26.67
C LYS A 413 -20.47 -2.28 -26.11
N HIS A 414 -20.15 -2.79 -24.90
CA HIS A 414 -20.88 -3.91 -24.30
C HIS A 414 -21.95 -3.48 -23.29
N SER A 415 -22.10 -2.17 -23.03
CA SER A 415 -23.24 -1.66 -22.27
C SER A 415 -24.49 -1.55 -23.15
N SER A 416 -25.64 -1.51 -22.51
CA SER A 416 -26.94 -1.28 -23.15
C SER A 416 -27.66 -0.11 -22.49
N LYS A 417 -28.59 0.53 -23.21
CA LYS A 417 -29.43 1.60 -22.64
C LYS A 417 -30.15 1.18 -21.34
N LYS A 418 -30.45 -0.12 -21.19
CA LYS A 418 -31.02 -0.68 -19.96
C LYS A 418 -29.99 -0.70 -18.82
N LEU A 419 -28.77 -1.17 -19.10
CA LEU A 419 -27.68 -1.18 -18.13
C LEU A 419 -27.28 0.25 -17.72
N ASP A 420 -27.19 1.18 -18.68
CA ASP A 420 -26.90 2.59 -18.42
C ASP A 420 -27.96 3.25 -17.51
N ALA A 421 -29.24 2.88 -17.66
CA ALA A 421 -30.32 3.36 -16.80
C ALA A 421 -30.22 2.77 -15.39
N LEU A 422 -29.84 1.49 -15.26
CA LEU A 422 -29.58 0.86 -13.95
C LEU A 422 -28.39 1.50 -13.24
N TYR A 423 -27.30 1.83 -13.95
CA TYR A 423 -26.18 2.60 -13.39
C TYR A 423 -26.63 3.97 -12.88
N LYS A 424 -27.47 4.72 -13.63
CA LYS A 424 -27.99 6.02 -13.17
C LYS A 424 -28.80 5.89 -11.88
N ALA A 425 -29.63 4.86 -11.76
CA ALA A 425 -30.41 4.59 -10.55
C ALA A 425 -29.50 4.18 -9.36
N ALA A 426 -28.54 3.30 -9.60
CA ALA A 426 -27.54 2.89 -8.62
C ALA A 426 -26.71 4.09 -8.12
N GLN A 427 -26.21 4.93 -9.03
CA GLN A 427 -25.50 6.18 -8.70
C GLN A 427 -26.33 7.15 -7.85
N GLN A 428 -27.63 7.22 -8.07
CA GLN A 428 -28.52 8.03 -7.24
C GLN A 428 -28.59 7.47 -5.82
N ALA A 429 -28.88 6.17 -5.65
CA ALA A 429 -28.90 5.52 -4.34
C ALA A 429 -27.53 5.62 -3.62
N TYR A 430 -26.43 5.41 -4.35
CA TYR A 430 -25.06 5.58 -3.86
C TYR A 430 -24.84 6.98 -3.29
N ARG A 431 -25.14 8.03 -4.07
CA ARG A 431 -24.96 9.42 -3.60
C ARG A 431 -25.91 9.82 -2.47
N THR A 432 -27.05 9.15 -2.32
CA THR A 432 -28.02 9.38 -1.24
C THR A 432 -27.62 8.70 0.08
N HIS A 433 -27.06 7.48 0.03
CA HIS A 433 -26.90 6.64 1.22
C HIS A 433 -25.45 6.36 1.64
N VAL A 434 -24.46 6.56 0.76
CA VAL A 434 -23.04 6.35 1.12
C VAL A 434 -22.60 7.36 2.18
N THR A 435 -22.16 6.83 3.32
CA THR A 435 -21.56 7.60 4.40
C THR A 435 -20.11 7.95 4.05
N ALA A 436 -19.35 6.98 3.57
CA ALA A 436 -17.92 7.09 3.30
C ALA A 436 -17.52 6.28 2.06
N ALA A 437 -16.50 6.75 1.32
CA ALA A 437 -16.01 6.06 0.13
C ALA A 437 -14.48 6.04 0.03
N MET A 438 -13.90 4.89 -0.31
CA MET A 438 -12.50 4.77 -0.71
C MET A 438 -12.41 4.43 -2.21
N CYS A 439 -11.65 5.23 -2.95
CA CYS A 439 -11.46 5.10 -4.40
C CYS A 439 -10.02 5.36 -4.80
N SER A 440 -9.38 4.51 -5.60
CA SER A 440 -8.01 4.80 -6.04
C SER A 440 -7.95 5.63 -7.31
N ASP A 441 -7.00 6.56 -7.37
CA ASP A 441 -6.55 7.23 -8.58
C ASP A 441 -5.14 6.77 -9.02
N GLY A 442 -4.58 5.76 -8.36
CA GLY A 442 -3.37 5.06 -8.77
C GLY A 442 -3.41 3.58 -8.40
N ASN A 443 -2.81 2.74 -9.24
CA ASN A 443 -2.81 1.28 -9.12
C ASN A 443 -1.50 0.71 -8.57
N THR A 444 -0.61 1.55 -8.01
CA THR A 444 0.71 1.11 -7.56
C THR A 444 0.59 0.06 -6.45
N GLY A 445 -0.39 0.19 -5.54
CA GLY A 445 -0.71 -0.82 -4.54
C GLY A 445 0.30 -0.96 -3.42
N MET A 446 0.02 -1.86 -2.49
CA MET A 446 1.00 -2.47 -1.62
C MET A 446 1.65 -3.64 -2.37
N GLN A 447 2.95 -3.87 -2.18
CA GLN A 447 3.61 -4.96 -2.89
C GLN A 447 3.16 -6.30 -2.32
N SER A 448 2.75 -7.15 -3.24
CA SER A 448 2.31 -8.52 -3.03
C SER A 448 2.54 -9.27 -4.33
N ASN A 449 2.47 -10.60 -4.31
CA ASN A 449 2.48 -11.41 -5.53
C ASN A 449 1.34 -11.08 -6.53
N ARG A 450 0.34 -10.29 -6.13
CA ARG A 450 -0.75 -9.81 -6.98
C ARG A 450 -0.51 -8.42 -7.57
N GLN A 451 0.43 -7.64 -7.02
CA GLN A 451 0.69 -6.26 -7.45
C GLN A 451 1.05 -6.18 -8.94
N ALA A 452 1.95 -7.06 -9.40
CA ALA A 452 2.36 -7.14 -10.81
C ALA A 452 1.17 -7.40 -11.76
N VAL A 453 0.22 -8.25 -11.35
CA VAL A 453 -1.01 -8.50 -12.13
C VAL A 453 -1.83 -7.22 -12.26
N TYR A 454 -2.09 -6.50 -11.17
CA TYR A 454 -2.84 -5.24 -11.23
C TYR A 454 -2.13 -4.13 -12.02
N TRP A 455 -0.80 -4.08 -12.02
CA TRP A 455 -0.04 -3.17 -12.88
C TRP A 455 -0.18 -3.51 -14.37
N VAL A 456 -0.12 -4.79 -14.73
CA VAL A 456 -0.34 -5.24 -16.11
C VAL A 456 -1.76 -4.89 -16.53
N LEU A 457 -2.77 -5.20 -15.72
CA LEU A 457 -4.18 -4.88 -16.02
C LEU A 457 -4.36 -3.37 -16.19
N GLY A 458 -3.91 -2.55 -15.24
CA GLY A 458 -4.01 -1.08 -15.28
C GLY A 458 -3.25 -0.39 -16.42
N ARG A 459 -2.30 -1.08 -17.06
CA ARG A 459 -1.56 -0.60 -18.26
C ARG A 459 -2.11 -1.11 -19.58
N THR A 460 -2.75 -2.29 -19.59
CA THR A 460 -3.17 -2.98 -20.83
C THR A 460 -4.66 -2.84 -21.10
N MET A 461 -5.47 -2.67 -20.06
CA MET A 461 -6.88 -2.33 -20.18
C MET A 461 -7.02 -0.84 -20.51
N THR A 462 -7.89 -0.54 -21.48
CA THR A 462 -8.10 0.81 -22.01
C THR A 462 -8.97 1.66 -21.08
N HIS A 463 -8.51 1.89 -19.86
CA HIS A 463 -9.13 2.79 -18.89
C HIS A 463 -9.31 4.20 -19.49
N LYS A 464 -10.41 4.88 -19.13
CA LYS A 464 -10.71 6.24 -19.61
C LYS A 464 -9.71 7.30 -19.11
N SER A 465 -8.95 6.99 -18.07
CA SER A 465 -7.85 7.80 -17.55
C SER A 465 -6.81 6.92 -16.83
N SER A 466 -5.64 7.49 -16.54
CA SER A 466 -4.63 6.88 -15.67
C SER A 466 -5.07 6.76 -14.21
N LYS A 467 -6.20 7.40 -13.83
CA LYS A 467 -6.77 7.35 -12.48
C LYS A 467 -7.58 6.08 -12.26
N ASN A 468 -6.92 4.98 -11.92
CA ASN A 468 -7.57 3.68 -11.69
C ASN A 468 -6.82 2.83 -10.64
N ASP A 469 -7.51 1.84 -10.08
CA ASP A 469 -6.96 0.83 -9.16
C ASP A 469 -6.44 -0.45 -9.88
N GLY A 470 -6.36 -0.41 -11.21
CA GLY A 470 -6.05 -1.55 -12.09
C GLY A 470 -7.27 -2.28 -12.64
N ILE A 471 -8.48 -2.04 -12.10
CA ILE A 471 -9.75 -2.63 -12.55
C ILE A 471 -10.83 -1.55 -12.72
N VAL A 472 -11.01 -0.70 -11.71
CA VAL A 472 -12.04 0.33 -11.63
C VAL A 472 -11.36 1.70 -11.76
N GLU A 473 -11.95 2.54 -12.60
CA GLU A 473 -11.54 3.95 -12.72
C GLU A 473 -12.05 4.76 -11.52
N PHE A 474 -11.27 5.71 -11.04
CA PHE A 474 -11.65 6.68 -10.01
C PHE A 474 -13.05 7.27 -10.24
N TYR A 475 -13.36 7.75 -11.44
CA TYR A 475 -14.68 8.34 -11.75
C TYR A 475 -15.83 7.32 -11.80
N SER A 476 -15.53 6.03 -11.98
CA SER A 476 -16.51 4.97 -11.80
C SER A 476 -16.74 4.72 -10.31
N CYS A 477 -15.68 4.67 -9.50
CA CYS A 477 -15.77 4.50 -8.05
C CYS A 477 -16.47 5.68 -7.34
N ALA A 478 -16.16 6.91 -7.74
CA ALA A 478 -16.71 8.12 -7.15
C ALA A 478 -18.24 8.25 -7.35
N GLY A 479 -18.85 7.51 -8.29
CA GLY A 479 -20.30 7.47 -8.47
C GLY A 479 -20.96 8.83 -8.76
N GLY A 480 -20.18 9.81 -9.23
CA GLY A 480 -20.62 11.19 -9.44
C GLY A 480 -20.54 12.10 -8.20
N PHE A 481 -19.86 11.70 -7.13
CA PHE A 481 -19.26 12.69 -6.21
C PHE A 481 -18.12 13.43 -6.93
N PRO A 482 -17.92 14.74 -6.68
CA PRO A 482 -16.84 15.50 -7.30
C PRO A 482 -15.48 15.11 -6.70
N GLU A 483 -14.40 15.22 -7.49
CA GLU A 483 -13.04 14.93 -7.04
C GLU A 483 -12.65 15.76 -5.81
N SER A 484 -13.08 17.03 -5.74
CA SER A 484 -12.86 17.92 -4.59
C SER A 484 -13.54 17.50 -3.28
N LYS A 485 -14.30 16.41 -3.26
CA LYS A 485 -14.81 15.77 -2.03
C LYS A 485 -13.79 14.79 -1.44
N PHE A 486 -12.86 14.29 -2.26
CA PHE A 486 -11.88 13.28 -1.85
C PHE A 486 -10.58 13.95 -1.40
N GLY A 487 -10.02 13.46 -0.29
CA GLY A 487 -8.68 13.80 0.18
C GLY A 487 -7.78 12.56 0.24
N ASP A 488 -6.47 12.79 0.28
CA ASP A 488 -5.41 11.78 0.15
C ASP A 488 -4.93 11.23 1.50
N SER A 489 -5.64 11.55 2.58
CA SER A 489 -5.36 11.08 3.94
C SER A 489 -6.38 10.04 4.41
N TYR A 490 -5.93 9.09 5.22
CA TYR A 490 -6.79 8.15 5.95
C TYR A 490 -7.72 8.85 6.96
N HIS A 491 -7.57 10.16 7.19
CA HIS A 491 -8.55 10.98 7.93
C HIS A 491 -9.77 11.39 7.10
N ASP A 492 -9.69 11.34 5.76
CA ASP A 492 -10.76 11.80 4.87
C ASP A 492 -11.87 10.76 4.73
N ARG A 493 -13.11 11.15 5.01
CA ARG A 493 -14.27 10.25 4.87
C ARG A 493 -14.51 9.80 3.42
N PHE A 494 -14.02 10.60 2.46
CA PHE A 494 -13.94 10.28 1.05
C PHE A 494 -12.44 10.26 0.73
N TYR A 495 -11.86 9.06 0.66
CA TYR A 495 -10.42 8.84 0.64
C TYR A 495 -9.97 8.44 -0.76
N VAL A 496 -9.07 9.22 -1.35
CA VAL A 496 -8.38 8.85 -2.59
C VAL A 496 -7.07 8.14 -2.27
N THR A 497 -6.86 6.98 -2.90
CA THR A 497 -5.74 6.10 -2.60
C THR A 497 -4.88 5.79 -3.82
N LYS A 498 -3.66 5.30 -3.58
CA LYS A 498 -2.83 4.64 -4.60
C LYS A 498 -2.85 3.11 -4.50
N LEU A 499 -3.92 2.55 -3.92
CA LEU A 499 -4.08 1.11 -3.71
C LEU A 499 -4.56 0.43 -5.00
N ASN A 500 -4.12 -0.80 -5.26
CA ASN A 500 -4.75 -1.60 -6.32
C ASN A 500 -6.09 -2.18 -5.83
N HIS A 501 -6.87 -2.74 -6.76
CA HIS A 501 -8.22 -3.24 -6.49
C HIS A 501 -8.28 -4.38 -5.45
N ALA A 502 -7.21 -5.13 -5.21
CA ALA A 502 -7.17 -6.13 -4.14
C ALA A 502 -6.80 -5.52 -2.79
N ASP A 503 -5.89 -4.56 -2.77
CA ASP A 503 -5.40 -3.92 -1.54
C ASP A 503 -6.46 -3.05 -0.87
N ALA A 504 -7.33 -2.42 -1.68
CA ALA A 504 -8.48 -1.66 -1.19
C ALA A 504 -9.41 -2.53 -0.30
N ALA A 505 -9.49 -3.84 -0.55
CA ALA A 505 -10.21 -4.80 0.31
C ALA A 505 -9.40 -5.23 1.56
N PHE A 506 -8.57 -4.35 2.10
CA PHE A 506 -7.76 -4.50 3.32
C PHE A 506 -6.73 -5.64 3.35
N ARG A 507 -6.49 -6.31 2.21
CA ARG A 507 -5.81 -7.62 2.16
C ARG A 507 -4.37 -7.63 2.67
N ASN A 508 -3.63 -6.54 2.47
CA ASN A 508 -2.19 -6.48 2.67
C ASN A 508 -1.75 -5.44 3.73
N GLY A 509 -2.67 -4.99 4.59
CA GLY A 509 -2.32 -4.12 5.72
C GLY A 509 -2.38 -2.61 5.42
N ASP A 510 -1.46 -1.86 6.03
CA ASP A 510 -1.22 -0.43 5.82
C ASP A 510 0.25 -0.22 5.39
N ALA A 511 0.53 0.72 4.48
CA ALA A 511 1.91 1.09 4.14
C ALA A 511 2.61 1.85 5.28
N LEU A 512 3.91 1.60 5.49
CA LEU A 512 4.63 2.13 6.66
C LEU A 512 4.70 3.66 6.73
N ILE A 513 5.05 4.31 5.61
CA ILE A 513 5.24 5.77 5.52
C ILE A 513 4.70 6.24 4.16
N ASN A 514 3.38 6.14 4.00
CA ASN A 514 2.61 6.71 2.88
C ASN A 514 1.12 6.81 3.27
N THR A 515 0.60 8.03 3.45
CA THR A 515 -0.80 8.25 3.86
C THR A 515 -1.84 7.88 2.81
N GLU A 516 -1.47 7.73 1.53
CA GLU A 516 -2.36 7.34 0.42
C GLU A 516 -2.59 5.81 0.33
N LYS A 517 -2.00 5.04 1.26
CA LYS A 517 -1.98 3.57 1.27
C LYS A 517 -2.22 2.96 2.67
N MET A 518 -3.08 3.59 3.47
CA MET A 518 -3.42 3.13 4.84
C MET A 518 -4.92 2.78 4.96
N PRO A 519 -5.40 1.71 4.29
CA PRO A 519 -6.83 1.38 4.27
C PRO A 519 -7.37 0.89 5.61
N LEU A 520 -6.59 0.16 6.42
CA LEU A 520 -7.02 -0.28 7.75
C LEU A 520 -7.04 0.90 8.73
N LYS A 521 -6.00 1.74 8.72
CA LYS A 521 -5.99 2.97 9.54
C LYS A 521 -7.19 3.85 9.19
N TRP A 522 -7.50 4.03 7.89
CA TRP A 522 -8.69 4.75 7.45
C TRP A 522 -9.96 4.21 8.09
N PHE A 523 -10.19 2.89 8.01
CA PHE A 523 -11.40 2.27 8.54
C PHE A 523 -11.55 2.43 10.06
N GLU A 524 -10.44 2.40 10.82
CA GLU A 524 -10.45 2.68 12.26
C GLU A 524 -10.75 4.13 12.62
N CYS A 525 -10.30 5.08 11.81
CA CYS A 525 -10.46 6.51 12.06
C CYS A 525 -11.82 7.06 11.59
N LEU A 526 -12.63 6.26 10.88
CA LEU A 526 -13.70 6.72 9.99
C LEU A 526 -15.01 7.17 10.65
N LEU A 527 -15.52 6.36 11.59
CA LEU A 527 -16.89 6.39 12.11
C LEU A 527 -16.96 6.61 13.62
#